data_AF-A0A9D8LK18-F1
#
_entry.id   AF-A0A9D8LK18-F1
#
_cell.length_a   1.000
_cell.length_b   1.000
_cell.length_c   1.000
_cell.angle_alpha   90.00
_cell.angle_beta   90.00
_cell.angle_gamma   90.00
#
_symmetry.space_group_name_H-M   'P 1'
#
loop_
_entity.id
_entity.type
_entity.pdbx_description
1 polymer ?
#
loop_
_entity_poly.entity_id
_entity_poly.type
_entity_poly.pdbx_seq_one_letter_code
_entity_poly.pdbx_strand_id
1 'polypeptide(L)'
;MPTFDAALAAFLASPASAPWRDLSVFRDGTVAQACAAVDAERAAGEIVAPAPERFLAALALTPLDRIRAVILGQDPYPTPGHANGLAFSYVGPPPLPRSLVNIYRERADDLGLAPSPGGDLSSWARQGVLLLNTALTVREGASKAGSHLSL
;
A
#
# COMPACT_ATOMS: atom_id res chain seq x y z
N MET A 1 -0.21 -11.72 16.84
CA MET A 1 0.09 -10.74 15.78
C MET A 1 -1.05 -9.76 15.70
N PRO A 2 -0.78 -8.47 15.46
CA PRO A 2 -1.83 -7.47 15.21
C PRO A 2 -2.73 -7.88 14.03
N THR A 3 -4.00 -7.49 14.11
CA THR A 3 -5.06 -7.73 13.11
C THR A 3 -5.21 -6.50 12.21
N PHE A 4 -5.80 -6.68 11.02
CA PHE A 4 -6.13 -5.57 10.12
C PHE A 4 -7.17 -4.65 10.76
N ASP A 5 -8.13 -5.23 11.48
CA ASP A 5 -9.11 -4.45 12.25
C ASP A 5 -8.45 -3.56 13.32
N ALA A 6 -7.49 -4.12 14.08
CA ALA A 6 -6.75 -3.34 15.08
C ALA A 6 -5.89 -2.24 14.42
N ALA A 7 -5.29 -2.51 13.27
CA ALA A 7 -4.53 -1.52 12.51
C ALA A 7 -5.42 -0.41 11.93
N LEU A 8 -6.64 -0.74 11.47
CA LEU A 8 -7.65 0.25 11.06
C LEU A 8 -8.01 1.16 12.24
N ALA A 9 -8.31 0.58 13.41
CA ALA A 9 -8.63 1.34 14.61
C ALA A 9 -7.48 2.28 15.02
N ALA A 10 -6.24 1.79 14.96
CA ALA A 10 -5.05 2.59 15.22
C ALA A 10 -4.88 3.75 14.22
N PHE A 11 -5.12 3.50 12.92
CA PHE A 11 -5.09 4.54 11.90
C PHE A 11 -6.15 5.61 12.18
N LEU A 12 -7.41 5.22 12.42
CA LEU A 12 -8.52 6.15 12.68
C LEU A 12 -8.32 6.98 13.96
N ALA A 13 -7.61 6.43 14.96
CA ALA A 13 -7.22 7.17 16.16
C ALA A 13 -6.06 8.16 15.92
N SER A 14 -5.25 7.96 14.88
CA SER A 14 -4.07 8.80 14.62
C SER A 14 -4.42 10.19 14.09
N PRO A 15 -3.62 11.24 14.35
CA PRO A 15 -3.84 12.56 13.74
C PRO A 15 -3.74 12.55 12.21
N ALA A 16 -2.93 11.65 11.65
CA ALA A 16 -2.74 11.52 10.20
C ALA A 16 -4.02 11.12 9.45
N SER A 17 -4.97 10.46 10.12
CA SER A 17 -6.26 10.09 9.53
C SER A 17 -7.34 11.16 9.66
N ALA A 18 -7.06 12.32 10.27
CA ALA A 18 -8.05 13.38 10.50
C ALA A 18 -8.86 13.74 9.24
N PRO A 19 -8.23 14.05 8.09
CA PRO A 19 -9.01 14.34 6.88
C PRO A 19 -9.52 13.07 6.16
N TRP A 20 -8.93 11.91 6.44
CA TRP A 20 -9.30 10.65 5.80
C TRP A 20 -10.58 10.04 6.41
N ARG A 21 -10.78 10.15 7.73
CA ARG A 21 -11.90 9.53 8.45
C ARG A 21 -13.28 10.10 8.07
N ASP A 22 -13.30 11.29 7.46
CA ASP A 22 -14.53 11.95 7.02
C ASP A 22 -15.07 11.37 5.72
N LEU A 23 -14.25 10.62 4.97
CA LEU A 23 -14.68 9.93 3.76
C LEU A 23 -15.65 8.79 4.11
N SER A 24 -16.70 8.63 3.29
CA SER A 24 -17.79 7.68 3.56
C SER A 24 -17.32 6.25 3.78
N VAL A 25 -16.29 5.82 3.03
CA VAL A 25 -15.73 4.47 3.07
C VAL A 25 -15.20 4.07 4.46
N PHE A 26 -14.79 5.05 5.28
CA PHE A 26 -14.35 4.80 6.67
C PHE A 26 -15.50 4.86 7.69
N ARG A 27 -16.71 5.18 7.25
CA ARG A 27 -17.89 5.41 8.10
C ARG A 27 -19.05 4.46 7.83
N ASP A 28 -19.15 3.93 6.61
CA ASP A 28 -20.18 2.99 6.18
C ASP A 28 -19.90 1.53 6.58
N GLY A 29 -18.72 1.27 7.14
CA GLY A 29 -18.29 -0.04 7.59
C GLY A 29 -17.62 -0.89 6.50
N THR A 30 -17.49 -0.39 5.27
CA THR A 30 -16.88 -1.14 4.16
C THR A 30 -15.43 -1.54 4.50
N VAL A 31 -14.60 -0.61 4.98
CA VAL A 31 -13.20 -0.95 5.33
C VAL A 31 -13.12 -1.92 6.49
N ALA A 32 -14.03 -1.81 7.47
CA ALA A 32 -14.06 -2.73 8.62
C ALA A 32 -14.44 -4.16 8.18
N GLN A 33 -15.42 -4.29 7.26
CA GLN A 33 -15.80 -5.59 6.68
C GLN A 33 -14.63 -6.22 5.90
N ALA A 34 -13.93 -5.44 5.08
CA ALA A 34 -12.74 -5.89 4.36
C ALA A 34 -11.62 -6.34 5.33
N CYS A 35 -11.37 -5.57 6.41
CA CYS A 35 -10.39 -5.96 7.43
C CYS A 35 -10.76 -7.29 8.10
N ALA A 36 -12.03 -7.45 8.49
CA ALA A 36 -12.51 -8.70 9.10
C ALA A 36 -12.38 -9.90 8.16
N ALA A 37 -12.65 -9.72 6.85
CA ALA A 37 -12.47 -10.77 5.85
C ALA A 37 -10.99 -11.20 5.74
N VAL A 38 -10.06 -10.23 5.66
CA VAL A 38 -8.62 -10.50 5.62
C VAL A 38 -8.13 -11.18 6.90
N ASP A 39 -8.62 -10.74 8.07
CA ASP A 39 -8.26 -11.37 9.34
C ASP A 39 -8.79 -12.81 9.46
N ALA A 40 -9.97 -13.11 8.90
CA ALA A 40 -10.49 -14.46 8.83
C ALA A 40 -9.63 -15.38 7.94
N GLU A 41 -9.13 -14.88 6.82
CA GLU A 41 -8.18 -15.63 5.96
C GLU A 41 -6.87 -15.94 6.69
N ARG A 42 -6.33 -14.95 7.43
CA ARG A 42 -5.13 -15.15 8.24
C ARG A 42 -5.34 -16.16 9.35
N ALA A 43 -6.52 -16.17 9.98
CA ALA A 43 -6.88 -17.17 10.96
C ALA A 43 -6.98 -18.58 10.34
N ALA A 44 -7.29 -18.68 9.05
CA ALA A 44 -7.30 -19.93 8.28
C ALA A 44 -5.90 -20.38 7.81
N GLY A 45 -4.85 -19.60 8.08
CA GLY A 45 -3.46 -19.95 7.78
C GLY A 45 -2.87 -19.25 6.55
N GLU A 46 -3.64 -18.38 5.89
CA GLU A 46 -3.11 -17.58 4.78
C GLU A 46 -2.14 -16.51 5.27
N ILE A 47 -1.09 -16.25 4.48
CA ILE A 47 -0.17 -15.15 4.72
C ILE A 47 -0.57 -14.00 3.81
N VAL A 48 -0.75 -12.80 4.37
CA VAL A 48 -1.23 -11.62 3.65
C VAL A 48 -0.23 -10.49 3.76
N ALA A 49 0.03 -9.83 2.63
CA ALA A 49 0.87 -8.64 2.53
C ALA A 49 0.06 -7.38 2.19
N PRO A 50 0.53 -6.18 2.59
CA PRO A 50 1.62 -5.98 3.54
C PRO A 50 1.19 -6.34 4.97
N ALA A 51 2.10 -6.23 5.94
CA ALA A 51 1.73 -6.36 7.36
C ALA A 51 0.59 -5.39 7.74
N PRO A 52 -0.27 -5.73 8.72
CA PRO A 52 -1.41 -4.91 9.12
C PRO A 52 -1.05 -3.45 9.43
N GLU A 53 0.11 -3.15 10.01
CA GLU A 53 0.50 -1.77 10.34
C GLU A 53 0.77 -0.92 9.09
N ARG A 54 0.87 -1.55 7.93
CA ARG A 54 1.31 -0.94 6.68
C ARG A 54 0.22 -0.83 5.63
N PHE A 55 -0.93 -1.52 5.73
CA PHE A 55 -1.91 -1.50 4.63
C PHE A 55 -2.52 -0.11 4.35
N LEU A 56 -2.50 0.80 5.33
CA LEU A 56 -2.89 2.21 5.17
C LEU A 56 -1.70 3.19 5.12
N ALA A 57 -0.48 2.68 4.88
CA ALA A 57 0.73 3.51 4.87
C ALA A 57 0.67 4.64 3.83
N ALA A 58 0.05 4.43 2.66
CA ALA A 58 -0.16 5.46 1.65
C ALA A 58 -0.92 6.67 2.21
N LEU A 59 -2.01 6.44 2.94
CA LEU A 59 -2.83 7.50 3.52
C LEU A 59 -2.12 8.18 4.70
N ALA A 60 -1.40 7.39 5.50
CA ALA A 60 -0.66 7.90 6.66
C ALA A 60 0.56 8.76 6.27
N LEU A 61 1.26 8.41 5.19
CA LEU A 61 2.44 9.12 4.71
C LEU A 61 2.10 10.33 3.82
N THR A 62 0.88 10.37 3.28
CA THR A 62 0.42 11.43 2.39
C THR A 62 -0.89 12.02 2.91
N PRO A 63 -0.87 12.97 3.86
CA PRO A 63 -2.07 13.65 4.32
C PRO A 63 -2.90 14.22 3.17
N LEU A 64 -4.23 14.14 3.26
CA LEU A 64 -5.15 14.50 2.18
C LEU A 64 -4.91 15.92 1.63
N ASP A 65 -4.66 16.88 2.51
CA ASP A 65 -4.40 18.30 2.21
C ASP A 65 -3.03 18.56 1.55
N ARG A 66 -2.14 17.56 1.56
CA ARG A 66 -0.79 17.63 0.97
C ARG A 66 -0.66 16.88 -0.35
N ILE A 67 -1.73 16.24 -0.83
CA ILE A 67 -1.69 15.51 -2.09
C ILE A 67 -1.50 16.49 -3.24
N ARG A 68 -0.51 16.21 -4.09
CA ARG A 68 -0.17 16.96 -5.31
C ARG A 68 -0.30 16.11 -6.57
N ALA A 69 -0.13 14.80 -6.43
CA ALA A 69 -0.27 13.83 -7.50
C ALA A 69 -0.77 12.50 -6.94
N VAL A 70 -1.43 11.69 -7.77
CA VAL A 70 -1.90 10.35 -7.43
C VAL A 70 -1.34 9.37 -8.45
N ILE A 71 -0.72 8.29 -7.96
CA ILE A 71 -0.28 7.15 -8.77
C ILE A 71 -1.04 5.92 -8.28
N LEU A 72 -1.76 5.29 -9.21
CA LEU A 72 -2.57 4.11 -8.93
C LEU A 72 -1.84 2.84 -9.36
N GLY A 73 -1.70 1.89 -8.44
CA GLY A 73 -1.30 0.52 -8.71
C GLY A 73 -2.48 -0.45 -8.59
N GLN A 74 -2.26 -1.73 -8.91
CA GLN A 74 -3.31 -2.74 -8.83
C GLN A 74 -3.44 -3.32 -7.42
N ASP A 75 -2.36 -3.94 -6.94
CA ASP A 75 -2.27 -4.63 -5.65
C ASP A 75 -0.81 -4.63 -5.15
N PRO A 76 -0.56 -4.93 -3.86
CA PRO A 76 0.79 -5.04 -3.34
C PRO A 76 1.60 -6.15 -4.02
N TYR A 77 2.93 -6.09 -3.95
CA TYR A 77 3.75 -7.21 -4.40
C TYR A 77 3.42 -8.48 -3.59
N PRO A 78 3.13 -9.62 -4.24
CA PRO A 78 2.76 -10.86 -3.55
C PRO A 78 3.97 -11.60 -2.96
N THR A 79 5.19 -11.12 -3.22
CA THR A 79 6.39 -11.75 -2.71
C THR A 79 6.63 -11.36 -1.25
N PRO A 80 6.93 -12.33 -0.37
CA PRO A 80 7.06 -12.08 1.06
C PRO A 80 8.02 -10.94 1.42
N GLY A 81 7.54 -10.03 2.27
CA GLY A 81 8.33 -8.91 2.78
C GLY A 81 8.66 -7.79 1.77
N HIS A 82 8.18 -7.86 0.54
CA HIS A 82 8.48 -6.86 -0.50
C HIS A 82 7.57 -5.63 -0.45
N ALA A 83 6.30 -5.83 -0.08
CA ALA A 83 5.31 -4.76 -0.01
C ALA A 83 5.39 -3.99 1.32
N ASN A 84 5.36 -2.66 1.26
CA ASN A 84 5.38 -1.77 2.43
C ASN A 84 4.13 -0.87 2.56
N GLY A 85 3.09 -1.13 1.76
CA GLY A 85 1.83 -0.37 1.77
C GLY A 85 1.78 0.86 0.86
N LEU A 86 2.77 1.04 0.00
CA LEU A 86 2.80 2.07 -1.04
C LEU A 86 2.80 1.40 -2.43
N ALA A 87 1.98 1.88 -3.36
CA ALA A 87 1.98 1.38 -4.74
C ALA A 87 3.39 1.47 -5.35
N PHE A 88 3.80 0.39 -6.04
CA PHE A 88 5.11 0.20 -6.68
C PHE A 88 6.35 0.24 -5.79
N SER A 89 6.25 0.71 -4.55
CA SER A 89 7.35 0.78 -3.59
C SER A 89 7.78 -0.62 -3.15
N TYR A 90 9.09 -0.78 -3.00
CA TYR A 90 9.74 -2.06 -2.79
C TYR A 90 10.83 -1.96 -1.72
N VAL A 91 10.75 -2.79 -0.69
CA VAL A 91 11.73 -2.81 0.43
C VAL A 91 12.52 -4.12 0.52
N GLY A 92 12.41 -4.99 -0.48
CA GLY A 92 13.17 -6.23 -0.56
C GLY A 92 14.61 -6.04 -1.08
N PRO A 93 15.40 -7.13 -1.16
CA PRO A 93 16.74 -7.09 -1.73
C PRO A 93 16.70 -6.94 -3.26
N PRO A 94 17.79 -6.48 -3.91
CA PRO A 94 17.90 -6.50 -5.37
C PRO A 94 17.76 -7.93 -5.95
N PRO A 95 17.31 -8.07 -7.21
CA PRO A 95 16.95 -7.00 -8.15
C PRO A 95 15.60 -6.34 -7.86
N LEU A 96 15.40 -5.11 -8.34
CA LEU A 96 14.11 -4.42 -8.22
C LEU A 96 13.02 -5.10 -9.07
N PRO A 97 11.74 -5.03 -8.67
CA PRO A 97 10.63 -5.51 -9.49
C PRO A 97 10.58 -4.83 -10.86
N ARG A 98 10.19 -5.60 -11.89
CA ARG A 98 10.16 -5.12 -13.28
C ARG A 98 9.31 -3.87 -13.48
N SER A 99 8.19 -3.76 -12.79
CA SER A 99 7.32 -2.58 -12.77
C SER A 99 8.08 -1.33 -12.32
N LEU A 100 8.80 -1.41 -11.20
CA LEU A 100 9.57 -0.29 -10.67
C LEU A 100 10.77 0.06 -11.55
N VAL A 101 11.45 -0.94 -12.12
CA VAL A 101 12.51 -0.73 -13.12
C VAL A 101 11.99 0.07 -14.31
N ASN A 102 10.80 -0.26 -14.81
CA ASN A 102 10.18 0.48 -15.91
C ASN A 102 9.83 1.92 -15.50
N ILE A 103 9.31 2.15 -14.29
CA ILE A 103 9.05 3.50 -13.77
C ILE A 103 10.34 4.34 -13.69
N TYR A 104 11.44 3.76 -13.21
CA TYR A 104 12.72 4.47 -13.16
C TYR A 104 13.35 4.71 -14.53
N ARG A 105 13.17 3.80 -15.49
CA ARG A 105 13.57 4.04 -16.87
C ARG A 105 12.81 5.23 -17.46
N GLU A 106 11.48 5.22 -17.37
CA GLU A 106 10.65 6.32 -17.87
C GLU A 106 11.02 7.65 -17.20
N ARG A 107 11.22 7.66 -15.88
CA ARG A 107 11.67 8.87 -15.16
C ARG A 107 13.02 9.38 -15.64
N ALA A 108 13.93 8.49 -16.00
CA ALA A 108 15.24 8.86 -16.53
C ALA A 108 15.13 9.42 -17.95
N ASP A 109 14.29 8.81 -18.78
CA ASP A 109 14.05 9.22 -20.16
C ASP A 109 13.33 10.58 -20.24
N ASP A 110 12.32 10.81 -19.38
CA ASP A 110 11.52 12.04 -19.34
C ASP A 110 12.26 13.21 -18.68
N LEU A 111 12.90 12.98 -17.53
CA LEU A 111 13.45 14.05 -16.69
C LEU A 111 14.98 14.13 -16.69
N GLY A 112 15.68 13.20 -17.37
CA GLY A 112 17.14 13.11 -17.33
C GLY A 112 17.71 12.76 -15.95
N LEU A 113 16.88 12.23 -15.04
CA LEU A 113 17.29 11.92 -13.67
C LEU A 113 17.98 10.57 -13.59
N ALA A 114 19.06 10.49 -12.79
CA ALA A 114 19.70 9.21 -12.50
C ALA A 114 18.71 8.23 -11.83
N PRO A 115 18.88 6.91 -12.04
CA PRO A 115 18.10 5.89 -11.33
C PRO A 115 18.21 6.06 -9.81
N SER A 116 17.09 5.85 -9.09
CA SER A 116 17.14 5.84 -7.63
C SER A 116 17.92 4.61 -7.15
N PRO A 117 18.74 4.72 -6.07
CA PRO A 117 19.56 3.60 -5.60
C PRO A 117 18.75 2.47 -4.94
N GLY A 118 17.44 2.65 -4.71
CA GLY A 118 16.62 1.69 -3.98
C GLY A 118 15.16 1.68 -4.43
N GLY A 119 14.42 0.74 -3.84
CA GLY A 119 13.01 0.51 -4.19
C GLY A 119 11.98 1.29 -3.37
N ASP A 120 12.39 1.89 -2.26
CA ASP A 120 11.47 2.58 -1.35
C ASP A 120 11.04 3.95 -1.89
N LEU A 121 9.75 4.09 -2.19
CA LEU A 121 9.15 5.33 -2.69
C LEU A 121 8.56 6.20 -1.58
N SER A 122 8.86 5.93 -0.31
CA SER A 122 8.39 6.74 0.83
C SER A 122 8.80 8.22 0.73
N SER A 123 9.88 8.54 0.01
CA SER A 123 10.27 9.93 -0.26
C SER A 123 9.24 10.66 -1.12
N TRP A 124 8.67 10.00 -2.13
CA TRP A 124 7.62 10.55 -3.00
C TRP A 124 6.33 10.76 -2.21
N ALA A 125 5.96 9.78 -1.36
CA ALA A 125 4.79 9.88 -0.49
C ALA A 125 4.85 11.13 0.42
N ARG A 126 6.00 11.36 1.07
CA ARG A 126 6.25 12.56 1.90
C ARG A 126 6.26 13.87 1.11
N GLN A 127 6.52 13.80 -0.19
CA GLN A 127 6.42 14.92 -1.13
C GLN A 127 5.00 15.08 -1.70
N GLY A 128 3.97 14.43 -1.15
CA GLY A 128 2.59 14.64 -1.60
C GLY A 128 2.18 13.78 -2.80
N VAL A 129 2.93 12.73 -3.14
CA VAL A 129 2.52 11.76 -4.16
C VAL A 129 1.76 10.63 -3.47
N LEU A 130 0.44 10.55 -3.66
CA LEU A 130 -0.35 9.46 -3.13
C LEU A 130 -0.11 8.19 -3.96
N LEU A 131 0.57 7.20 -3.37
CA LEU A 131 0.91 5.91 -3.98
C LEU A 131 -0.08 4.84 -3.53
N LEU A 132 -1.25 4.76 -4.18
CA LEU A 132 -2.37 3.94 -3.73
C LEU A 132 -2.61 2.76 -4.68
N ASN A 133 -2.80 1.56 -4.14
CA ASN A 133 -3.24 0.42 -4.94
C ASN A 133 -4.77 0.31 -4.91
N THR A 134 -5.37 -0.27 -5.96
CA THR A 134 -6.80 -0.60 -6.01
C THR A 134 -7.17 -1.60 -4.91
N ALA A 135 -6.40 -2.68 -4.73
CA ALA A 135 -6.46 -3.54 -3.56
C ALA A 135 -5.35 -3.16 -2.59
N LEU A 136 -5.66 -3.05 -1.29
CA LEU A 136 -4.67 -2.66 -0.27
C LEU A 136 -3.91 -3.86 0.30
N THR A 137 -4.35 -5.07 0.03
CA THR A 137 -3.77 -6.32 0.51
C THR A 137 -3.71 -7.36 -0.61
N VAL A 138 -2.90 -8.40 -0.42
CA VAL A 138 -2.76 -9.54 -1.33
C VAL A 138 -2.33 -10.78 -0.53
N ARG A 139 -2.76 -11.97 -0.92
CA ARG A 139 -2.16 -13.23 -0.41
C ARG A 139 -0.72 -13.36 -0.89
N GLU A 140 0.20 -13.58 0.04
CA GLU A 140 1.61 -13.84 -0.30
C GLU A 140 1.74 -15.18 -1.04
N GLY A 141 2.64 -15.22 -2.03
CA GLY A 141 2.86 -16.41 -2.84
C GLY A 141 1.74 -16.73 -3.85
N ALA A 142 0.69 -15.90 -3.93
CA ALA A 142 -0.35 -16.05 -4.95
C ALA A 142 0.27 -16.02 -6.36
N SER A 143 -0.04 -17.02 -7.17
CA SER A 143 0.46 -17.14 -8.54
C SER A 143 -0.11 -16.09 -9.49
N LYS A 144 -1.22 -15.46 -9.12
CA LYS A 144 -1.85 -14.36 -9.84
C LYS A 144 -2.03 -13.17 -8.90
N ALA A 145 -1.73 -11.98 -9.44
CA ALA A 145 -2.10 -10.72 -8.82
C ALA A 145 -3.63 -10.60 -8.68
N GLY A 146 -4.07 -9.80 -7.71
CA GLY A 146 -5.46 -9.43 -7.51
C GLY A 146 -6.29 -10.38 -6.66
N SER A 147 -5.66 -11.17 -5.78
CA SER A 147 -6.37 -12.10 -4.88
C SER A 147 -7.43 -11.43 -3.99
N HIS A 148 -7.29 -10.13 -3.71
CA HIS A 148 -8.21 -9.35 -2.88
C HIS A 148 -8.89 -8.18 -3.63
N LEU A 149 -8.94 -8.20 -4.97
CA LEU A 149 -9.60 -7.11 -5.74
C LEU A 149 -11.12 -7.01 -5.51
N SER A 150 -11.74 -8.08 -4.99
CA SER A 150 -13.17 -8.15 -4.71
C SER A 150 -13.52 -8.00 -3.23
N LEU A 151 -12.53 -7.74 -2.37
CA LEU A 151 -12.74 -7.39 -0.97
C LEU A 151 -12.94 -5.88 -0.84
#